data_AF-A0A7J4KRU4-F1
#
_entry.id   AF-A0A7J4KRU4-F1
#
_cell.length_a   1.000
_cell.length_b   1.000
_cell.length_c   1.000
_cell.angle_alpha   90.00
_cell.angle_beta   90.00
_cell.angle_gamma   90.00
#
_symmetry.space_group_name_H-M   'P 1'
#
loop_
_entity.id
_entity.type
_entity.pdbx_description
1 polymer ?
#
loop_
_entity_poly.entity_id
_entity_poly.type
_entity_poly.pdbx_seq_one_letter_code
_entity_poly.pdbx_strand_id
1 'polypeptide(L)'
;MRFPPRSLHPAITSTSALIRELHVYGQAVRIGSADSSKSQHKGYGKRLMEQAETIAKEHGKDKMIVISGVGVRGYYRKIGYELEGPYMVKKIR
;
A
#
# COMPACT_ATOMS: atom_id res chain seq x y z
N MET A 1 11.05 1.12 -0.50
CA MET A 1 10.63 0.05 -1.45
C MET A 1 11.78 -0.92 -1.61
N ARG A 2 11.53 -2.23 -1.76
CA ARG A 2 12.58 -3.25 -1.92
C ARG A 2 12.27 -4.16 -3.10
N PHE A 3 13.31 -4.57 -3.84
CA PHE A 3 13.25 -5.61 -4.86
C PHE A 3 14.02 -6.85 -4.36
N PRO A 4 13.35 -7.87 -3.80
CA PRO A 4 14.03 -9.03 -3.25
C PRO A 4 14.58 -9.97 -4.36
N PRO A 5 15.85 -10.42 -4.27
CA PRO A 5 16.46 -11.32 -5.27
C PRO A 5 16.06 -12.80 -5.08
N ARG A 6 15.53 -13.17 -3.91
CA ARG A 6 15.03 -14.52 -3.59
C ARG A 6 13.73 -14.40 -2.80
N SER A 7 12.71 -15.17 -3.19
CA SER A 7 11.40 -15.17 -2.54
C SER A 7 11.32 -16.26 -1.47
N LEU A 8 10.90 -15.87 -0.25
CA LEU A 8 10.67 -16.80 0.87
C LEU A 8 9.18 -17.15 1.04
N HIS A 9 8.30 -16.59 0.20
CA HIS A 9 6.86 -16.82 0.26
C HIS A 9 6.28 -16.85 -1.18
N PRO A 10 5.31 -17.74 -1.50
CA PRO A 10 4.74 -17.88 -2.86
C PRO A 10 4.19 -16.57 -3.43
N ALA A 11 3.66 -15.71 -2.55
CA ALA A 11 3.14 -14.42 -2.96
C ALA A 11 4.18 -13.43 -3.48
N ILE A 12 5.47 -13.66 -3.26
CA ILE A 12 6.55 -12.78 -3.73
C ILE A 12 7.17 -13.41 -4.98
N THR A 13 7.12 -12.74 -6.12
CA THR A 13 7.78 -13.17 -7.37
C THR A 13 9.00 -12.31 -7.68
N SER A 14 9.86 -12.75 -8.61
CA SER A 14 10.98 -11.94 -9.12
C SER A 14 10.53 -10.63 -9.80
N THR A 15 9.28 -10.61 -10.28
CA THR A 15 8.61 -9.47 -10.90
C THR A 15 7.77 -8.64 -9.93
N SER A 16 7.84 -8.94 -8.62
CA SER A 16 7.11 -8.19 -7.60
C SER A 16 7.92 -7.01 -7.02
N ALA A 17 7.22 -5.94 -6.68
CA ALA A 17 7.70 -4.83 -5.85
C ALA A 17 7.14 -4.94 -4.43
N LEU A 18 7.95 -4.63 -3.40
CA LEU A 18 7.55 -4.71 -2.00
C LEU A 18 7.59 -3.35 -1.28
N ILE A 19 6.44 -2.98 -0.70
CA ILE A 19 6.30 -1.94 0.32
C ILE A 19 6.31 -2.61 1.68
N ARG A 20 7.37 -2.35 2.45
CA ARG A 20 7.54 -2.91 3.80
C ARG A 20 6.75 -2.16 4.86
N GLU A 21 6.55 -0.87 4.64
CA GLU A 21 5.96 0.05 5.60
C GLU A 21 5.42 1.25 4.83
N LEU A 22 4.19 1.63 5.11
CA LEU A 22 3.58 2.87 4.65
C LEU A 22 2.96 3.54 5.88
N HIS A 23 3.64 4.55 6.40
CA HIS A 23 3.09 5.40 7.45
C HIS A 23 2.67 6.72 6.83
N VAL A 24 1.35 6.95 6.85
CA VAL A 24 0.78 8.27 6.57
C VAL A 24 0.50 8.89 7.94
N TYR A 25 1.32 9.86 8.33
CA TYR A 25 1.06 10.64 9.53
C TYR A 25 -0.19 11.50 9.30
N GLY A 26 -1.35 11.02 9.74
CA GLY A 26 -2.51 11.85 10.02
C GLY A 26 -2.44 12.30 11.47
N GLN A 27 -2.82 13.55 11.78
CA GLN A 27 -3.14 13.87 13.17
C GLN A 27 -4.22 12.90 13.65
N ALA A 28 -4.07 12.41 14.88
CA ALA A 28 -5.04 11.54 15.54
C ALA A 28 -6.38 12.27 15.67
N VAL A 29 -7.24 12.19 14.67
CA VAL A 29 -8.58 12.73 14.77
C VAL A 29 -9.39 11.76 15.62
N ARG A 30 -9.66 12.17 16.85
CA ARG A 30 -10.65 11.53 17.73
C ARG A 30 -11.96 11.38 16.94
N ILE A 31 -12.49 10.17 16.93
CA ILE A 31 -13.82 9.87 16.39
C ILE A 31 -14.83 10.64 17.24
N GLY A 32 -15.32 11.80 16.80
CA GLY A 32 -16.38 12.50 17.53
C GLY A 32 -16.62 13.98 17.23
N SER A 33 -15.67 14.78 16.73
CA SER A 33 -15.94 16.21 16.51
C SER A 33 -16.18 16.55 15.04
N ALA A 34 -17.38 17.05 14.80
CA ALA A 34 -17.81 17.66 13.55
C ALA A 34 -17.23 19.09 13.44
N ASP A 35 -15.90 19.23 13.35
CA ASP A 35 -15.29 20.52 13.05
C ASP A 35 -14.92 20.62 11.57
N SER A 36 -15.56 21.56 10.89
CA SER A 36 -15.54 21.88 9.47
C SER A 36 -14.24 22.55 8.99
N SER A 37 -13.09 22.16 9.54
CA SER A 37 -11.74 22.54 9.04
C SER A 37 -10.93 21.33 8.54
N LYS A 38 -11.63 20.24 8.17
CA LYS A 38 -11.13 18.87 7.84
C LYS A 38 -10.29 18.75 6.56
N SER A 39 -9.22 19.54 6.45
CA SER A 39 -8.23 19.45 5.34
C SER A 39 -7.25 18.27 5.49
N GLN A 40 -7.37 17.44 6.54
CA GLN A 40 -6.46 16.30 6.80
C GLN A 40 -6.86 14.95 6.20
N HIS A 41 -7.94 14.88 5.40
CA HIS A 41 -8.29 13.68 4.61
C HIS A 41 -7.72 13.68 3.17
N LYS A 42 -6.58 14.36 2.92
CA LYS A 42 -6.14 14.75 1.57
C LYS A 42 -5.47 13.69 0.68
N GLY A 43 -5.69 12.40 0.94
CA GLY A 43 -5.30 11.36 -0.04
C GLY A 43 -3.80 11.14 -0.21
N TYR A 44 -2.95 11.63 0.70
CA TYR A 44 -1.50 11.42 0.64
C TYR A 44 -1.13 9.94 0.59
N GLY A 45 -1.79 9.08 1.38
CA GLY A 45 -1.59 7.63 1.28
C GLY A 45 -1.86 7.09 -0.12
N LYS A 46 -2.96 7.52 -0.74
CA LYS A 46 -3.31 7.08 -2.10
C LYS A 46 -2.27 7.55 -3.11
N ARG A 47 -1.84 8.81 -3.01
CA ARG A 47 -0.81 9.39 -3.89
C ARG A 47 0.55 8.70 -3.73
N LEU A 48 0.95 8.38 -2.50
CA LEU A 48 2.19 7.64 -2.24
C LEU A 48 2.12 6.23 -2.82
N MET A 49 0.96 5.56 -2.70
CA MET A 49 0.74 4.25 -3.33
C MET A 49 0.78 4.35 -4.85
N GLU A 50 0.11 5.32 -5.45
CA GLU A 50 0.14 5.56 -6.91
C GLU A 50 1.57 5.81 -7.41
N GLN A 51 2.36 6.63 -6.70
CA GLN A 51 3.76 6.86 -7.05
C GLN A 51 4.62 5.59 -6.91
N ALA A 52 4.39 4.79 -5.87
CA ALA A 52 5.08 3.52 -5.72
C ALA A 52 4.72 2.53 -6.84
N GLU A 53 3.46 2.50 -7.27
CA GLU A 53 3.01 1.70 -8.42
C GLU A 53 3.67 2.16 -9.73
N THR A 54 3.80 3.47 -9.96
CA THR A 54 4.53 4.02 -11.12
C THR A 54 6.00 3.59 -11.10
N ILE A 55 6.70 3.80 -9.99
CA ILE A 55 8.12 3.42 -9.85
C ILE A 55 8.29 1.90 -10.06
N ALA A 56 7.36 1.10 -9.57
CA ALA A 56 7.39 -0.35 -9.78
C ALA A 56 7.27 -0.72 -11.27
N LYS A 57 6.35 -0.10 -12.00
CA LYS A 57 6.20 -0.30 -13.45
C LYS A 57 7.48 0.09 -14.20
N GLU A 58 8.09 1.22 -13.86
CA GLU A 58 9.35 1.70 -14.46
C GLU A 58 10.52 0.71 -14.26
N HIS A 59 10.49 -0.07 -13.18
CA HIS A 59 11.47 -1.12 -12.89
C HIS A 59 11.05 -2.51 -13.40
N GLY A 60 10.08 -2.57 -14.33
CA GLY A 60 9.61 -3.81 -14.95
C GLY A 60 8.88 -4.74 -13.98
N LYS A 61 8.24 -4.21 -12.94
CA LYS A 61 7.45 -4.99 -11.98
C LYS A 61 5.98 -4.98 -12.37
N ASP A 62 5.34 -6.13 -12.25
CA ASP A 62 3.94 -6.35 -12.65
C ASP A 62 2.98 -6.53 -11.46
N LYS A 63 3.55 -6.62 -10.25
CA LYS A 63 2.82 -6.85 -9.01
C LYS A 63 3.38 -6.00 -7.87
N MET A 64 2.50 -5.30 -7.16
CA MET A 64 2.82 -4.60 -5.92
C MET A 64 2.37 -5.44 -4.72
N ILE A 65 3.23 -5.54 -3.71
CA ILE A 65 2.99 -6.27 -2.46
C ILE A 65 3.19 -5.31 -1.29
N VAL A 66 2.28 -5.34 -0.33
CA VAL A 66 2.32 -4.53 0.89
C VAL A 66 2.23 -5.39 2.13
N ILE A 67 3.18 -5.20 3.05
CA ILE A 67 3.08 -5.74 4.41
C ILE A 67 2.06 -4.90 5.18
N SER A 68 0.98 -5.53 5.63
CA SER A 68 -0.19 -4.82 6.16
C SER A 68 -0.77 -5.53 7.38
N GLY A 69 -0.86 -4.80 8.50
CA GLY A 69 -1.55 -5.28 9.70
C GLY A 69 -3.04 -5.49 9.43
N VAL A 70 -3.66 -6.44 10.13
CA VAL A 70 -5.07 -6.86 9.88
C VAL A 70 -6.04 -5.67 9.88
N GLY A 71 -5.89 -4.74 10.83
CA GLY A 71 -6.78 -3.57 10.97
C GLY A 71 -6.68 -2.53 9.84
N VAL A 72 -5.62 -2.53 9.05
CA VAL A 72 -5.41 -1.55 7.95
C VAL A 72 -5.69 -2.14 6.57
N ARG A 73 -6.00 -3.45 6.46
CA ARG A 73 -6.32 -4.10 5.17
C ARG A 73 -7.51 -3.47 4.46
N GLY A 74 -8.49 -2.95 5.22
CA GLY A 74 -9.66 -2.26 4.65
C GLY A 74 -9.29 -1.02 3.82
N TYR A 75 -8.22 -0.31 4.20
CA TYR A 75 -7.71 0.81 3.41
C TYR A 75 -7.19 0.34 2.04
N TYR A 76 -6.34 -0.69 2.03
CA TYR A 76 -5.77 -1.26 0.81
C TYR A 76 -6.84 -1.83 -0.15
N ARG A 77 -7.88 -2.47 0.40
CA ARG A 77 -9.02 -2.94 -0.40
C ARG A 77 -9.73 -1.81 -1.16
N LYS A 78 -9.92 -0.65 -0.52
CA LYS A 78 -10.53 0.52 -1.17
C LYS A 78 -9.72 1.05 -2.36
N ILE A 79 -8.43 0.75 -2.43
CA ILE A 79 -7.53 1.18 -3.53
C ILE A 79 -7.13 0.01 -4.46
N GLY A 80 -7.90 -1.09 -4.43
CA GLY A 80 -7.81 -2.19 -5.39
C GLY A 80 -6.79 -3.27 -5.04
N TYR A 81 -6.39 -3.38 -3.78
CA TYR A 81 -5.54 -4.48 -3.32
C TYR A 81 -6.38 -5.62 -2.74
N GLU A 82 -5.90 -6.84 -2.94
CA GLU A 82 -6.52 -8.07 -2.46
C GLU A 82 -5.59 -8.78 -1.47
N LEU A 83 -6.14 -9.69 -0.66
CA LEU A 83 -5.35 -10.44 0.31
C LEU A 83 -4.76 -11.69 -0.36
N GLU A 84 -3.43 -11.83 -0.33
CA GLU A 84 -2.71 -13.03 -0.81
C GLU A 84 -1.72 -13.48 0.27
N GLY A 85 -2.07 -14.55 0.99
CA GLY A 85 -1.34 -14.97 2.19
C GLY A 85 -1.34 -13.87 3.27
N PRO A 86 -0.17 -13.48 3.82
CA PRO A 86 -0.11 -12.42 4.82
C PRO A 86 -0.08 -10.99 4.22
N TYR A 87 -0.03 -10.85 2.89
CA TYR A 87 0.20 -9.57 2.21
C TYR A 87 -1.05 -9.02 1.52
N MET A 88 -1.07 -7.71 1.33
CA MET A 88 -1.99 -7.07 0.39
C MET A 88 -1.29 -6.95 -0.96
N VAL A 89 -1.93 -7.39 -2.04
CA VAL A 89 -1.34 -7.45 -3.39
C VAL A 89 -2.20 -6.72 -4.40
N LYS A 90 -1.57 -6.17 -5.43
CA LYS A 90 -2.26 -5.59 -6.59
C LYS A 90 -1.44 -5.85 -7.84
N LYS A 91 -2.09 -6.29 -8.92
CA LYS A 91 -1.47 -6.32 -10.25
C LYS A 91 -1.41 -4.89 -10.78
N ILE A 92 -0.24 -4.47 -11.24
CA ILE A 92 0.05 -3.10 -11.68
C ILE A 92 0.53 -3.07 -13.12
N ARG A 93 0.20 -4.09 -13.92
CA ARG A 93 0.52 -4.12 -15.35
C ARG A 93 -0.19 -3.01 -16.11
#